data_AF-A0A1I6YHJ9-F1
#
_entry.id   AF-A0A1I6YHJ9-F1
#
_cell.length_a   1.000
_cell.length_b   1.000
_cell.length_c   1.000
_cell.angle_alpha   90.00
_cell.angle_beta   90.00
_cell.angle_gamma   90.00
#
_symmetry.space_group_name_H-M   'P 1'
#
loop_
_entity.id
_entity.type
_entity.pdbx_description
1 polymer ?
#
loop_
_entity_poly.entity_id
_entity_poly.type
_entity_poly.pdbx_seq_one_letter_code
_entity_poly.pdbx_strand_id
1 'polypeptide(L)'
;MQYIKLRSRGSSVSFLQELLRKIGYETPSSGYFGIETEVAVKDFQSKNQLVVDGEVGIKTWTLLFDKTKPADVFGSIFLSEQDLIDFAKRYQVDLAAVKAVNEVESSGKGFFIDGRPKILFEGHIFWRQLKARGINPEDFANSTNEHVLYKSYTKKHYLGGSREYERLEQAASISPDPRFREAALASASWGSYQVMGFHAVPLGYPSVQQFVDDMYIHERNHLEVFGRYILKNGCLDYLQAKNWAKFAACYNGPAYATNKYDEKMAKAYLKFEKDTIL
;
A
#
# COMPACT_ATOMS: atom_id res chain seq x y z
N MET A 1 -15.47 -1.04 16.21
CA MET A 1 -15.21 -2.01 15.12
C MET A 1 -16.34 -1.95 14.13
N GLN A 2 -16.05 -1.82 12.83
CA GLN A 2 -17.08 -1.72 11.80
C GLN A 2 -17.80 -3.07 11.66
N TYR A 3 -19.13 -3.03 11.61
CA TYR A 3 -19.94 -4.19 11.25
C TYR A 3 -19.88 -4.39 9.74
N ILE A 4 -19.51 -5.60 9.31
CA ILE A 4 -19.28 -5.92 7.89
C ILE A 4 -20.20 -7.07 7.48
N LYS A 5 -20.78 -6.98 6.28
CA LYS A 5 -21.62 -8.02 5.70
C LYS A 5 -21.43 -8.11 4.18
N LEU A 6 -22.15 -9.03 3.55
CA LEU A 6 -22.18 -9.18 2.10
C LEU A 6 -22.37 -7.81 1.41
N ARG A 7 -21.60 -7.58 0.35
CA ARG A 7 -21.49 -6.35 -0.44
C ARG A 7 -20.78 -5.17 0.24
N SER A 8 -20.36 -5.27 1.50
CA SER A 8 -19.48 -4.26 2.10
C SER A 8 -18.18 -4.09 1.30
N ARG A 9 -17.61 -2.89 1.34
CA ARG A 9 -16.37 -2.52 0.65
C ARG A 9 -15.46 -1.69 1.54
N GLY A 10 -14.16 -1.75 1.29
CA GLY A 10 -13.17 -0.85 1.89
C GLY A 10 -12.11 -1.57 2.72
N SER A 11 -11.28 -0.78 3.41
CA SER A 11 -10.11 -1.26 4.16
C SER A 11 -10.45 -2.31 5.21
N SER A 12 -11.57 -2.17 5.92
CA SER A 12 -12.01 -3.14 6.92
C SER A 12 -12.32 -4.51 6.31
N VAL A 13 -12.82 -4.56 5.07
CA VAL A 13 -13.06 -5.81 4.33
C VAL A 13 -11.73 -6.41 3.87
N SER A 14 -10.82 -5.60 3.34
CA SER A 14 -9.47 -6.07 2.99
C SER A 14 -8.77 -6.68 4.20
N PHE A 15 -8.90 -6.03 5.36
CA PHE A 15 -8.31 -6.52 6.60
C PHE A 15 -8.95 -7.83 7.07
N LEU A 16 -10.28 -7.95 7.02
CA LEU A 16 -10.97 -9.23 7.26
C LEU A 16 -10.42 -10.35 6.36
N GLN A 17 -10.31 -10.10 5.06
CA GLN A 17 -9.80 -11.06 4.08
C GLN A 17 -8.35 -11.47 4.39
N GLU A 18 -7.51 -10.54 4.81
CA GLU A 18 -6.15 -10.82 5.28
C GLU A 18 -6.12 -11.72 6.52
N LEU A 19 -6.95 -11.44 7.54
CA LEU A 19 -7.01 -12.25 8.77
C LEU A 19 -7.49 -13.68 8.48
N LEU A 20 -8.52 -13.81 7.63
CA LEU A 20 -9.02 -15.10 7.18
C LEU A 20 -7.92 -15.89 6.44
N ARG A 21 -7.16 -15.26 5.55
CA ARG A 21 -6.01 -15.91 4.89
C ARG A 21 -4.95 -16.36 5.87
N LYS A 22 -4.63 -15.54 6.88
CA LYS A 22 -3.64 -15.89 7.90
C LYS A 22 -3.97 -17.18 8.64
N ILE A 23 -5.25 -17.54 8.75
CA ILE A 23 -5.73 -18.78 9.38
C ILE A 23 -6.15 -19.85 8.35
N GLY A 24 -5.73 -19.71 7.09
CA GLY A 24 -5.84 -20.76 6.07
C GLY A 24 -7.06 -20.69 5.15
N TYR A 25 -7.87 -19.63 5.19
CA TYR A 25 -8.97 -19.46 4.23
C TYR A 25 -8.48 -18.88 2.91
N GLU A 26 -8.98 -19.43 1.81
CA GLU A 26 -8.85 -18.79 0.50
C GLU A 26 -9.89 -17.67 0.39
N THR A 27 -9.43 -16.42 0.38
CA THR A 27 -10.30 -15.25 0.16
C THR A 27 -9.68 -14.30 -0.86
N PRO A 28 -10.51 -13.63 -1.69
CA PRO A 28 -10.04 -12.56 -2.56
C PRO A 28 -9.30 -11.46 -1.79
N SER A 29 -8.40 -10.73 -2.45
CA SER A 29 -7.75 -9.52 -1.91
C SER A 29 -8.33 -8.26 -2.53
N SER A 30 -9.65 -8.26 -2.70
CA SER A 30 -10.38 -7.23 -3.45
C SER A 30 -10.85 -6.06 -2.58
N GLY A 31 -10.91 -6.24 -1.26
CA GLY A 31 -11.59 -5.29 -0.37
C GLY A 31 -13.10 -5.22 -0.62
N TYR A 32 -13.67 -6.19 -1.34
CA TYR A 32 -15.11 -6.37 -1.55
C TYR A 32 -15.56 -7.67 -0.91
N PHE A 33 -16.59 -7.58 -0.07
CA PHE A 33 -17.17 -8.73 0.61
C PHE A 33 -18.13 -9.42 -0.35
N GLY A 34 -17.58 -10.31 -1.17
CA GLY A 34 -18.33 -11.18 -2.08
C GLY A 34 -18.76 -12.50 -1.43
N ILE A 35 -19.30 -13.39 -2.26
CA ILE A 35 -19.78 -14.71 -1.83
C ILE A 35 -18.64 -15.56 -1.28
N GLU A 36 -17.45 -15.48 -1.87
CA GLU A 36 -16.26 -16.23 -1.41
C GLU A 36 -15.86 -15.79 0.00
N THR A 37 -15.98 -14.49 0.31
CA THR A 37 -15.70 -13.98 1.66
C THR A 37 -16.80 -14.42 2.64
N GLU A 38 -18.07 -14.41 2.21
CA GLU A 38 -19.19 -14.87 3.04
C GLU A 38 -19.06 -16.34 3.42
N VAL A 39 -18.69 -17.19 2.47
CA VAL A 39 -18.46 -18.63 2.71
C VAL A 39 -17.36 -18.83 3.74
N ALA A 40 -16.23 -18.13 3.60
CA ALA A 40 -15.13 -18.19 4.57
C ALA A 40 -15.56 -17.71 5.97
N VAL A 41 -16.35 -16.63 6.06
CA VAL A 41 -16.88 -16.13 7.34
C VAL A 41 -17.83 -17.14 7.98
N LYS A 42 -18.75 -17.75 7.22
CA LYS A 42 -19.69 -18.75 7.74
C LYS A 42 -18.97 -19.99 8.25
N ASP A 43 -17.99 -20.50 7.50
CA ASP A 43 -17.18 -21.63 7.95
C ASP A 43 -16.37 -21.27 9.21
N PHE A 44 -15.77 -20.08 9.24
CA PHE A 44 -15.07 -19.59 10.43
C PHE A 44 -16.00 -19.53 11.65
N GLN A 45 -17.21 -18.97 11.48
CA GLN A 45 -18.20 -18.91 12.55
C GLN A 45 -18.58 -20.31 13.04
N SER A 46 -18.85 -21.23 12.12
CA SER A 46 -19.21 -22.62 12.43
C SER A 46 -18.11 -23.32 13.24
N LYS A 47 -16.86 -23.26 12.77
CA LYS A 47 -15.69 -23.86 13.45
C LYS A 47 -15.39 -23.27 14.83
N ASN A 48 -15.91 -22.07 15.11
CA ASN A 48 -15.69 -21.36 16.36
C ASN A 48 -16.95 -21.21 17.22
N GLN A 49 -17.98 -22.02 16.95
CA GLN A 49 -19.21 -22.08 17.75
C GLN A 49 -19.92 -20.71 17.88
N LEU A 50 -19.83 -19.90 16.82
CA LEU A 50 -20.60 -18.66 16.69
C LEU A 50 -21.91 -18.92 15.94
N VAL A 51 -22.83 -17.94 16.02
CA VAL A 51 -23.99 -17.91 15.12
C VAL A 51 -23.47 -17.78 13.68
N VAL A 52 -23.93 -18.68 12.80
CA VAL A 52 -23.50 -18.74 11.39
C VAL A 52 -24.41 -17.85 10.54
N ASP A 53 -24.23 -16.54 10.66
CA ASP A 53 -24.98 -15.52 9.93
C ASP A 53 -24.23 -14.95 8.72
N GLY A 54 -22.92 -15.21 8.60
CA GLY A 54 -22.08 -14.65 7.56
C GLY A 54 -21.73 -13.17 7.78
N GLU A 55 -22.03 -12.63 8.96
CA GLU A 55 -21.83 -11.23 9.31
C GLU A 55 -20.70 -11.07 10.32
N VAL A 56 -19.88 -10.04 10.14
CA VAL A 56 -18.70 -9.80 10.97
C VAL A 56 -19.01 -8.68 11.95
N GLY A 57 -19.64 -9.09 13.05
CA GLY A 57 -19.83 -8.28 14.25
C GLY A 57 -18.72 -8.46 15.29
N ILE A 58 -18.92 -7.88 16.47
CA ILE A 58 -17.91 -7.87 17.55
C ILE A 58 -17.42 -9.28 17.92
N LYS A 59 -18.30 -10.29 17.95
CA LYS A 59 -17.95 -11.67 18.31
C LYS A 59 -16.99 -12.30 17.29
N THR A 60 -17.32 -12.20 16.00
CA THR A 60 -16.48 -12.71 14.90
C THR A 60 -15.11 -12.03 14.91
N TRP A 61 -15.11 -10.71 15.10
CA TRP A 61 -13.88 -9.93 15.18
C TRP A 61 -12.98 -10.30 16.35
N THR A 62 -13.53 -10.45 17.55
CA THR A 62 -12.76 -10.83 18.74
C THR A 62 -12.03 -12.15 18.51
N LEU A 63 -12.70 -13.16 17.96
CA LEU A 63 -12.06 -14.45 17.70
C LEU A 63 -11.06 -14.40 16.55
N LEU A 64 -11.29 -13.59 15.51
CA LEU A 64 -10.30 -13.38 14.46
C LEU A 64 -9.03 -12.77 15.04
N PHE A 65 -9.15 -11.73 15.88
CA PHE A 65 -8.00 -11.07 16.50
C PHE A 65 -7.24 -12.00 17.45
N ASP A 66 -7.94 -12.75 18.28
CA ASP A 66 -7.32 -13.72 19.19
C ASP A 66 -6.48 -14.77 18.42
N LYS A 67 -7.02 -15.30 17.32
CA LYS A 67 -6.34 -16.32 16.52
C LYS A 67 -5.21 -15.79 15.64
N THR A 68 -5.28 -14.54 15.19
CA THR A 68 -4.31 -13.97 14.24
C THR A 68 -3.28 -13.07 14.88
N LYS A 69 -3.53 -12.64 16.13
CA LYS A 69 -2.69 -11.74 16.94
C LYS A 69 -2.08 -10.60 16.11
N PRO A 70 -2.91 -9.75 15.48
CA PRO A 70 -2.41 -8.69 14.62
C PRO A 70 -1.49 -7.70 15.36
N ALA A 71 -1.74 -7.46 16.64
CA ALA A 71 -0.94 -6.58 17.46
C ALA A 71 0.53 -7.07 17.60
N ASP A 72 0.76 -8.37 17.65
CA ASP A 72 2.12 -8.95 17.76
C ASP A 72 2.95 -8.67 16.49
N VAL A 73 2.29 -8.55 15.34
CA VAL A 73 2.95 -8.22 14.06
C VAL A 73 3.18 -6.72 13.95
N PHE A 74 2.21 -5.93 14.38
CA PHE A 74 2.17 -4.51 14.06
C PHE A 74 2.67 -3.57 15.15
N GLY A 75 2.70 -4.02 16.41
CA GLY A 75 2.84 -3.16 17.58
C GLY A 75 4.10 -2.29 17.61
N SER A 76 5.11 -2.61 16.81
CA SER A 76 6.38 -1.87 16.74
C SER A 76 6.71 -1.26 15.38
N ILE A 77 5.86 -1.43 14.36
CA ILE A 77 6.18 -1.01 12.97
C ILE A 77 5.26 0.10 12.43
N PHE A 78 4.22 0.49 13.19
CA PHE A 78 3.27 1.52 12.81
C PHE A 78 3.77 2.94 13.03
N LEU A 79 3.35 3.83 12.14
CA LEU A 79 3.66 5.25 12.19
C LEU A 79 3.10 5.88 13.47
N SER A 80 3.97 6.56 14.21
CA SER A 80 3.61 7.27 15.44
C SER A 80 3.43 8.77 15.20
N GLU A 81 2.79 9.44 16.16
CA GLU A 81 2.72 10.91 16.19
C GLU A 81 4.12 11.54 16.17
N GLN A 82 5.08 10.93 16.89
CA GLN A 82 6.46 11.42 16.94
C GLN A 82 7.14 11.35 15.57
N ASP A 83 6.88 10.30 14.77
CA ASP A 83 7.41 10.20 13.41
C ASP A 83 6.89 11.35 12.51
N LEU A 84 5.61 11.73 12.66
CA LEU A 84 5.04 12.87 11.95
C LEU A 84 5.64 14.21 12.41
N ILE A 85 5.87 14.37 13.71
CA ILE A 85 6.53 15.55 14.30
C ILE A 85 7.97 15.67 13.77
N ASP A 86 8.72 14.57 13.74
CA ASP A 86 10.11 14.57 13.28
C ASP A 86 10.19 14.87 11.78
N PHE A 87 9.25 14.34 10.99
CA PHE A 87 9.10 14.70 9.58
C PHE A 87 8.79 16.18 9.39
N ALA A 88 7.81 16.71 10.12
CA ALA A 88 7.41 18.13 10.08
C ALA A 88 8.62 19.03 10.36
N LYS A 89 9.38 18.72 11.43
CA LYS A 89 10.62 19.44 11.78
C LYS A 89 11.68 19.35 10.69
N ARG A 90 11.95 18.15 10.17
CA ARG A 90 12.97 17.91 9.14
C ARG A 90 12.72 18.71 7.86
N TYR A 91 11.48 18.71 7.40
CA TYR A 91 11.09 19.34 6.13
C TYR A 91 10.51 20.75 6.30
N GLN A 92 10.50 21.29 7.52
CA GLN A 92 9.94 22.61 7.86
C GLN A 92 8.50 22.78 7.35
N VAL A 93 7.70 21.73 7.54
CA VAL A 93 6.28 21.70 7.19
C VAL A 93 5.48 21.78 8.49
N ASP A 94 4.36 22.47 8.45
CA ASP A 94 3.40 22.48 9.55
C ASP A 94 2.91 21.06 9.90
N LEU A 95 2.83 20.72 11.20
CA LEU A 95 2.43 19.37 11.62
C LEU A 95 1.00 19.02 11.17
N ALA A 96 0.06 19.97 11.20
CA ALA A 96 -1.29 19.73 10.71
C ALA A 96 -1.29 19.47 9.20
N ALA A 97 -0.38 20.09 8.44
CA ALA A 97 -0.19 19.79 7.01
C ALA A 97 0.37 18.38 6.78
N VAL A 98 1.35 17.94 7.58
CA VAL A 98 1.87 16.56 7.53
C VAL A 98 0.77 15.55 7.86
N LYS A 99 -0.02 15.81 8.90
CA LYS A 99 -1.17 14.96 9.27
C LYS A 99 -2.25 14.92 8.19
N ALA A 100 -2.54 16.06 7.55
CA ALA A 100 -3.50 16.13 6.45
C ALA A 100 -3.07 15.29 5.25
N VAL A 101 -1.80 15.39 4.87
CA VAL A 101 -1.21 14.55 3.82
C VAL A 101 -1.23 13.09 4.22
N ASN A 102 -0.81 12.74 5.45
CA ASN A 102 -0.86 11.36 5.92
C ASN A 102 -2.30 10.81 5.89
N GLU A 103 -3.33 11.58 6.28
CA GLU A 103 -4.73 11.12 6.23
C GLU A 103 -5.22 10.85 4.80
N VAL A 104 -4.75 11.61 3.81
CA VAL A 104 -5.27 11.57 2.43
C VAL A 104 -4.43 10.71 1.49
N GLU A 105 -3.10 10.78 1.61
CA GLU A 105 -2.14 10.16 0.70
C GLU A 105 -1.61 8.83 1.22
N SER A 106 -1.64 8.61 2.54
CA SER A 106 -1.38 7.29 3.08
C SER A 106 -2.61 6.42 2.87
N SER A 107 -2.38 5.19 2.46
CA SER A 107 -3.43 4.18 2.47
C SER A 107 -3.78 3.68 3.89
N GLY A 108 -3.25 4.32 4.94
CA GLY A 108 -3.51 4.06 6.36
C GLY A 108 -2.79 2.82 6.92
N LYS A 109 -2.41 1.88 6.06
CA LYS A 109 -1.71 0.63 6.43
C LYS A 109 -0.59 0.36 5.44
N GLY A 110 0.65 0.41 5.94
CA GLY A 110 1.88 0.20 5.20
C GLY A 110 2.36 -1.25 5.14
N PHE A 111 1.82 -2.15 5.97
CA PHE A 111 2.21 -3.56 6.03
C PHE A 111 1.00 -4.48 5.99
N PHE A 112 1.08 -5.62 5.32
CA PHE A 112 0.10 -6.70 5.45
C PHE A 112 0.22 -7.44 6.79
N ILE A 113 -0.79 -8.24 7.14
CA ILE A 113 -0.81 -9.03 8.39
C ILE A 113 0.29 -10.11 8.49
N ASP A 114 0.95 -10.41 7.38
CA ASP A 114 2.11 -11.30 7.30
C ASP A 114 3.45 -10.57 7.49
N GLY A 115 3.41 -9.27 7.80
CA GLY A 115 4.59 -8.44 8.07
C GLY A 115 5.27 -7.88 6.81
N ARG A 116 4.80 -8.23 5.61
CA ARG A 116 5.37 -7.67 4.38
C ARG A 116 4.83 -6.27 4.10
N PRO A 117 5.64 -5.34 3.56
CA PRO A 117 5.17 -4.05 3.10
C PRO A 117 4.03 -4.19 2.10
N LYS A 118 3.10 -3.24 2.14
CA LYS A 118 2.06 -3.15 1.13
C LYS A 118 2.70 -2.85 -0.22
N ILE A 119 2.34 -3.61 -1.25
CA ILE A 119 2.78 -3.36 -2.61
C ILE A 119 1.63 -3.35 -3.62
N LEU A 120 1.90 -2.74 -4.76
CA LEU A 120 1.17 -2.98 -6.01
C LEU A 120 2.20 -3.20 -7.12
N PHE A 121 2.15 -4.36 -7.78
CA PHE A 121 3.09 -4.71 -8.84
C PHE A 121 2.56 -4.28 -10.21
N GLU A 122 3.42 -3.65 -11.02
CA GLU A 122 3.05 -3.10 -12.31
C GLU A 122 3.77 -3.83 -13.46
N GLY A 123 3.14 -4.83 -14.07
CA GLY A 123 3.79 -5.61 -15.14
C GLY A 123 4.18 -4.80 -16.38
N HIS A 124 3.46 -3.71 -16.65
CA HIS A 124 3.83 -2.74 -17.69
C HIS A 124 4.99 -1.81 -17.31
N ILE A 125 5.25 -1.62 -16.02
CA ILE A 125 6.48 -0.99 -15.54
C ILE A 125 7.61 -2.01 -15.64
N PHE A 126 7.36 -3.28 -15.29
CA PHE A 126 8.35 -4.36 -15.39
C PHE A 126 8.90 -4.52 -16.81
N TRP A 127 8.01 -4.50 -17.80
CA TRP A 127 8.40 -4.42 -19.21
C TRP A 127 9.39 -3.27 -19.50
N ARG A 128 9.11 -2.07 -18.99
CA ARG A 128 9.97 -0.88 -19.17
C ARG A 128 11.27 -0.99 -18.39
N GLN A 129 11.24 -1.55 -17.18
CA GLN A 129 12.41 -1.70 -16.30
C GLN A 129 13.38 -2.77 -16.81
N LEU A 130 12.90 -3.80 -17.50
CA LEU A 130 13.73 -4.74 -18.25
C LEU A 130 14.43 -4.02 -19.42
N LYS A 131 13.69 -3.25 -20.23
CA LYS A 131 14.30 -2.44 -21.32
C LYS A 131 15.35 -1.46 -20.82
N ALA A 132 15.09 -0.78 -19.70
CA ALA A 132 16.05 0.12 -19.06
C ALA A 132 17.34 -0.57 -18.60
N ARG A 133 17.33 -1.90 -18.46
CA ARG A 133 18.47 -2.75 -18.08
C ARG A 133 19.08 -3.51 -19.27
N GLY A 134 18.73 -3.11 -20.49
CA GLY A 134 19.25 -3.73 -21.73
C GLY A 134 18.72 -5.14 -21.98
N ILE A 135 17.61 -5.52 -21.35
CA ILE A 135 16.93 -6.80 -21.58
C ILE A 135 15.74 -6.54 -22.49
N ASN A 136 15.62 -7.32 -23.58
CA ASN A 136 14.48 -7.26 -24.49
C ASN A 136 13.33 -8.11 -23.93
N PRO A 137 12.25 -7.52 -23.37
CA PRO A 137 11.18 -8.29 -22.73
C PRO A 137 10.43 -9.22 -23.69
N GLU A 138 10.39 -8.86 -24.97
CA GLU A 138 9.82 -9.67 -26.05
C GLU A 138 10.40 -11.10 -26.09
N ASP A 139 11.67 -11.28 -25.71
CA ASP A 139 12.34 -12.60 -25.72
C ASP A 139 11.85 -13.52 -24.58
N PHE A 140 11.21 -12.94 -23.55
CA PHE A 140 10.77 -13.65 -22.35
C PHE A 140 9.24 -13.69 -22.21
N ALA A 141 8.52 -12.83 -22.93
CA ALA A 141 7.07 -12.76 -22.89
C ALA A 141 6.44 -14.01 -23.53
N ASN A 142 5.56 -14.68 -22.79
CA ASN A 142 4.85 -15.87 -23.25
C ASN A 142 3.50 -16.01 -22.52
N SER A 143 2.69 -16.99 -22.93
CA SER A 143 1.35 -17.20 -22.37
C SER A 143 1.34 -17.52 -20.87
N THR A 144 2.45 -18.01 -20.29
CA THR A 144 2.52 -18.36 -18.86
C THR A 144 2.82 -17.16 -17.95
N ASN A 145 3.32 -16.05 -18.50
CA ASN A 145 3.71 -14.86 -17.74
C ASN A 145 2.98 -13.56 -18.16
N GLU A 146 1.93 -13.67 -18.98
CA GLU A 146 1.18 -12.51 -19.51
C GLU A 146 0.57 -11.60 -18.43
N HIS A 147 0.42 -12.08 -17.20
CA HIS A 147 -0.14 -11.33 -16.07
C HIS A 147 0.91 -10.57 -15.26
N VAL A 148 2.19 -10.78 -15.54
CA VAL A 148 3.31 -10.09 -14.89
C VAL A 148 4.24 -9.38 -15.87
N LEU A 149 4.19 -9.74 -17.16
CA LEU A 149 5.01 -9.12 -18.20
C LEU A 149 4.16 -8.75 -19.42
N TYR A 150 3.88 -7.46 -19.59
CA TYR A 150 3.02 -6.95 -20.66
C TYR A 150 3.34 -5.49 -21.00
N LYS A 151 3.13 -5.07 -22.26
CA LYS A 151 3.58 -3.75 -22.74
C LYS A 151 2.70 -2.58 -22.29
N SER A 152 1.38 -2.78 -22.25
CA SER A 152 0.41 -1.71 -22.07
C SER A 152 -0.28 -1.79 -20.72
N TYR A 153 -0.55 -0.64 -20.10
CA TYR A 153 -1.27 -0.58 -18.83
C TYR A 153 -2.61 -1.32 -18.88
N THR A 154 -2.88 -2.14 -17.87
CA THR A 154 -4.17 -2.79 -17.66
C THR A 154 -4.34 -3.14 -16.17
N LYS A 155 -5.59 -3.05 -15.69
CA LYS A 155 -5.97 -3.46 -14.34
C LYS A 155 -6.35 -4.94 -14.24
N LYS A 156 -6.50 -5.64 -15.38
CA LYS A 156 -7.01 -7.02 -15.45
C LYS A 156 -6.19 -8.01 -14.62
N HIS A 157 -4.89 -7.76 -14.47
CA HIS A 157 -3.96 -8.69 -13.85
C HIS A 157 -3.75 -8.46 -12.36
N TYR A 158 -4.32 -7.40 -11.77
CA TYR A 158 -4.17 -7.15 -10.34
C TYR A 158 -4.92 -8.19 -9.53
N LEU A 159 -4.21 -8.84 -8.61
CA LEU A 159 -4.78 -9.73 -7.60
C LEU A 159 -5.19 -8.95 -6.34
N GLY A 160 -4.48 -7.84 -6.08
CA GLY A 160 -4.69 -6.98 -4.93
C GLY A 160 -4.10 -7.54 -3.64
N GLY A 161 -3.96 -6.67 -2.64
CA GLY A 161 -3.45 -7.03 -1.31
C GLY A 161 -2.14 -7.80 -1.34
N SER A 162 -1.97 -8.74 -0.41
CA SER A 162 -0.73 -9.50 -0.25
C SER A 162 -0.42 -10.43 -1.44
N ARG A 163 -1.40 -10.67 -2.32
CA ARG A 163 -1.23 -11.52 -3.51
C ARG A 163 -0.45 -10.83 -4.62
N GLU A 164 -0.24 -9.52 -4.54
CA GLU A 164 0.67 -8.82 -5.46
C GLU A 164 2.11 -9.33 -5.35
N TYR A 165 2.49 -9.96 -4.23
CA TYR A 165 3.77 -10.65 -4.11
C TYR A 165 3.87 -11.90 -4.98
N GLU A 166 2.76 -12.61 -5.25
CA GLU A 166 2.76 -13.75 -6.18
C GLU A 166 3.22 -13.26 -7.56
N ARG A 167 2.71 -12.11 -7.99
CA ARG A 167 3.06 -11.47 -9.26
C ARG A 167 4.50 -10.97 -9.28
N LEU A 168 4.94 -10.32 -8.20
CA LEU A 168 6.31 -9.82 -8.06
C LEU A 168 7.32 -10.97 -8.13
N GLU A 169 7.12 -12.03 -7.34
CA GLU A 169 8.07 -13.16 -7.29
C GLU A 169 8.08 -13.96 -8.59
N GLN A 170 6.93 -14.11 -9.25
CA GLN A 170 6.89 -14.70 -10.58
C GLN A 170 7.67 -13.85 -11.59
N ALA A 171 7.51 -12.53 -11.60
CA ALA A 171 8.27 -11.63 -12.47
C ALA A 171 9.78 -11.73 -12.22
N ALA A 172 10.18 -11.72 -10.95
CA ALA A 172 11.58 -11.88 -10.54
C ALA A 172 12.18 -13.23 -10.93
N SER A 173 11.34 -14.28 -11.05
CA SER A 173 11.75 -15.65 -11.33
C SER A 173 11.67 -16.05 -12.81
N ILE A 174 11.31 -15.13 -13.72
CA ILE A 174 11.30 -15.40 -15.17
C ILE A 174 12.68 -15.82 -15.69
N SER A 175 13.76 -15.33 -15.07
CA SER A 175 15.14 -15.62 -15.43
C SER A 175 16.02 -15.60 -14.17
N PRO A 176 17.08 -16.43 -14.09
CA PRO A 176 18.05 -16.36 -12.99
C PRO A 176 18.95 -15.12 -13.03
N ASP A 177 18.90 -14.31 -14.10
CA ASP A 177 19.63 -13.05 -14.18
C ASP A 177 19.16 -12.07 -13.08
N PRO A 178 20.06 -11.59 -12.19
CA PRO A 178 19.69 -10.73 -11.06
C PRO A 178 18.97 -9.44 -11.48
N ARG A 179 19.19 -8.97 -12.71
CA ARG A 179 18.49 -7.79 -13.26
C ARG A 179 16.98 -7.98 -13.35
N PHE A 180 16.46 -9.22 -13.41
CA PHE A 180 15.03 -9.49 -13.37
C PHE A 180 14.44 -9.21 -11.99
N ARG A 181 15.11 -9.64 -10.92
CA ARG A 181 14.69 -9.31 -9.55
C ARG A 181 14.74 -7.81 -9.32
N GLU A 182 15.82 -7.15 -9.71
CA GLU A 182 15.93 -5.69 -9.60
C GLU A 182 14.83 -4.96 -10.38
N ALA A 183 14.56 -5.39 -11.62
CA ALA A 183 13.48 -4.82 -12.43
C ALA A 183 12.11 -5.07 -11.77
N ALA A 184 11.86 -6.24 -11.20
CA ALA A 184 10.61 -6.56 -10.53
C ALA A 184 10.40 -5.68 -9.30
N LEU A 185 11.42 -5.54 -8.44
CA LEU A 185 11.36 -4.64 -7.27
C LEU A 185 11.15 -3.18 -7.68
N ALA A 186 11.82 -2.74 -8.75
CA ALA A 186 11.66 -1.39 -9.30
C ALA A 186 10.26 -1.15 -9.89
N SER A 187 9.52 -2.22 -10.18
CA SER A 187 8.21 -2.17 -10.83
C SER A 187 7.04 -2.34 -9.88
N ALA A 188 7.31 -2.37 -8.57
CA ALA A 188 6.29 -2.28 -7.55
C ALA A 188 6.29 -0.90 -6.90
N SER A 189 5.11 -0.45 -6.47
CA SER A 189 4.99 0.61 -5.45
C SER A 189 5.05 -0.01 -4.06
N TRP A 190 5.57 0.73 -3.09
CA TRP A 190 5.87 0.21 -1.76
C TRP A 190 5.31 1.07 -0.63
N GLY A 191 4.88 0.40 0.44
CA GLY A 191 4.51 1.00 1.71
C GLY A 191 3.25 1.85 1.67
N SER A 192 3.05 2.64 2.73
CA SER A 192 1.83 3.40 2.99
C SER A 192 1.52 4.43 1.91
N TYR A 193 2.58 5.03 1.36
CA TYR A 193 2.55 6.13 0.38
C TYR A 193 2.70 5.68 -1.08
N GLN A 194 2.92 4.38 -1.31
CA GLN A 194 2.96 3.78 -2.66
C GLN A 194 3.98 4.43 -3.61
N VAL A 195 5.17 4.76 -3.11
CA VAL A 195 6.28 5.24 -3.96
C VAL A 195 6.85 4.09 -4.78
N MET A 196 7.03 4.30 -6.09
CA MET A 196 7.54 3.28 -7.01
C MET A 196 9.02 2.98 -6.79
N GLY A 197 9.39 1.70 -6.79
CA GLY A 197 10.77 1.25 -6.55
C GLY A 197 11.80 1.76 -7.57
N PHE A 198 11.39 2.08 -8.81
CA PHE A 198 12.29 2.69 -9.80
C PHE A 198 12.79 4.08 -9.38
N HIS A 199 12.16 4.71 -8.38
CA HIS A 199 12.66 5.95 -7.79
C HIS A 199 13.80 5.73 -6.79
N ALA A 200 14.12 4.50 -6.37
CA ALA A 200 15.13 4.22 -5.35
C ALA A 200 16.44 5.01 -5.56
N VAL A 201 17.13 4.80 -6.69
CA VAL A 201 18.38 5.50 -7.01
C VAL A 201 18.18 7.02 -7.17
N PRO A 202 17.17 7.51 -7.91
CA PRO A 202 16.83 8.94 -7.93
C PRO A 202 16.58 9.60 -6.57
N LEU A 203 16.14 8.84 -5.56
CA LEU A 203 15.91 9.28 -4.17
C LEU A 203 17.14 9.11 -3.26
N GLY A 204 18.27 8.69 -3.83
CA GLY A 204 19.55 8.57 -3.12
C GLY A 204 19.77 7.23 -2.42
N TYR A 205 18.98 6.20 -2.74
CA TYR A 205 19.28 4.84 -2.29
C TYR A 205 20.40 4.22 -3.15
N PRO A 206 21.31 3.42 -2.57
CA PRO A 206 22.36 2.74 -3.34
C PRO A 206 21.81 1.76 -4.39
N SER A 207 20.66 1.14 -4.09
CA SER A 207 20.00 0.18 -4.98
C SER A 207 18.51 0.12 -4.66
N VAL A 208 17.73 -0.48 -5.57
CA VAL A 208 16.33 -0.80 -5.29
C VAL A 208 16.17 -1.83 -4.19
N GLN A 209 17.15 -2.73 -3.99
CA GLN A 209 17.12 -3.68 -2.89
C GLN A 209 17.19 -2.97 -1.55
N GLN A 210 18.13 -2.03 -1.37
CA GLN A 210 18.23 -1.27 -0.12
C GLN A 210 16.97 -0.44 0.14
N PHE A 211 16.39 0.15 -0.91
CA PHE A 211 15.10 0.83 -0.80
C PHE A 211 14.01 -0.12 -0.26
N VAL A 212 13.92 -1.34 -0.80
CA VAL A 212 12.94 -2.33 -0.37
C VAL A 212 13.21 -2.79 1.05
N ASP A 213 14.46 -3.07 1.40
CA ASP A 213 14.86 -3.50 2.74
C ASP A 213 14.41 -2.47 3.79
N ASP A 214 14.57 -1.18 3.51
CA ASP A 214 14.08 -0.10 4.37
C ASP A 214 12.55 -0.10 4.54
N MET A 215 11.80 -0.50 3.50
CA MET A 215 10.33 -0.63 3.61
C MET A 215 9.92 -1.76 4.56
N TYR A 216 10.77 -2.78 4.75
CA TYR A 216 10.48 -3.85 5.72
C TYR A 216 10.70 -3.44 7.19
N ILE A 217 11.34 -2.29 7.45
CA ILE A 217 11.72 -1.91 8.82
C ILE A 217 10.52 -1.36 9.60
N HIS A 218 9.88 -0.30 9.09
CA HIS A 218 8.83 0.44 9.81
C HIS A 218 8.13 1.45 8.89
N GLU A 219 6.89 1.84 9.19
CA GLU A 219 6.16 2.85 8.42
C GLU A 219 6.82 4.24 8.42
N ARG A 220 7.73 4.53 9.36
CA ARG A 220 8.53 5.76 9.35
C ARG A 220 9.50 5.78 8.18
N ASN A 221 9.96 4.61 7.72
CA ASN A 221 10.78 4.48 6.52
C ASN A 221 9.93 4.74 5.26
N HIS A 222 8.65 4.30 5.26
CA HIS A 222 7.72 4.68 4.18
C HIS A 222 7.53 6.20 4.11
N LEU A 223 7.37 6.85 5.28
CA LEU A 223 7.25 8.31 5.39
C LEU A 223 8.55 9.02 4.94
N GLU A 224 9.72 8.49 5.29
CA GLU A 224 11.01 9.02 4.85
C GLU A 224 11.16 8.95 3.32
N VAL A 225 10.78 7.83 2.70
CA VAL A 225 10.73 7.70 1.24
C VAL A 225 9.79 8.71 0.61
N PHE A 226 8.61 8.90 1.19
CA PHE A 226 7.66 9.93 0.75
C PHE A 226 8.28 11.33 0.83
N GLY A 227 8.97 11.67 1.93
CA GLY A 227 9.69 12.94 2.10
C GLY A 227 10.73 13.19 1.02
N ARG A 228 11.58 12.18 0.76
CA ARG A 228 12.57 12.23 -0.32
C ARG A 228 11.89 12.44 -1.67
N TYR A 229 10.78 11.77 -1.91
CA TYR A 229 10.02 11.88 -3.16
C TYR A 229 9.48 13.28 -3.38
N ILE A 230 8.79 13.86 -2.40
CA ILE A 230 8.21 15.21 -2.56
C ILE A 230 9.29 16.29 -2.66
N LEU A 231 10.43 16.10 -1.99
CA LEU A 231 11.59 16.98 -2.14
C LEU A 231 12.16 16.89 -3.55
N LYS A 232 12.46 15.67 -4.01
CA LYS A 232 13.11 15.43 -5.32
C LYS A 232 12.27 15.93 -6.50
N ASN A 233 10.95 15.85 -6.40
CA ASN A 233 10.03 16.23 -7.47
C ASN A 233 9.50 17.67 -7.34
N GLY A 234 10.02 18.46 -6.38
CA GLY A 234 9.61 19.86 -6.20
C GLY A 234 8.17 20.03 -5.69
N CYS A 235 7.59 19.00 -5.08
CA CYS A 235 6.27 19.09 -4.47
C CYS A 235 6.33 19.70 -3.06
N LEU A 236 7.47 19.61 -2.37
CA LEU A 236 7.62 20.05 -0.99
C LEU A 236 7.26 21.52 -0.79
N ASP A 237 7.69 22.40 -1.70
CA ASP A 237 7.42 23.85 -1.60
C ASP A 237 5.91 24.14 -1.59
N TYR A 238 5.13 23.37 -2.35
CA TYR A 238 3.66 23.50 -2.36
C TYR A 238 3.05 23.02 -1.05
N LEU A 239 3.61 21.97 -0.43
CA LEU A 239 3.16 21.51 0.87
C LEU A 239 3.48 22.53 1.97
N GLN A 240 4.68 23.08 1.98
CA GLN A 240 5.10 24.14 2.90
C GLN A 240 4.19 25.39 2.77
N ALA A 241 3.88 25.77 1.53
CA ALA A 241 2.97 26.88 1.24
C ALA A 241 1.48 26.53 1.41
N LYS A 242 1.14 25.30 1.80
CA LYS A 242 -0.25 24.79 1.93
C LYS A 242 -1.07 24.97 0.64
N ASN A 243 -0.40 24.92 -0.51
CA ASN A 243 -1.03 25.00 -1.82
C ASN A 243 -1.49 23.60 -2.25
N TRP A 244 -2.63 23.17 -1.69
CA TRP A 244 -3.16 21.81 -1.84
C TRP A 244 -3.37 21.39 -3.30
N ALA A 245 -3.84 22.29 -4.15
CA ALA A 245 -4.04 22.00 -5.58
C ALA A 245 -2.73 21.73 -6.30
N LYS A 246 -1.70 22.58 -6.11
CA LYS A 246 -0.39 22.36 -6.73
C LYS A 246 0.33 21.15 -6.14
N PHE A 247 0.22 20.94 -4.83
CA PHE A 247 0.78 19.75 -4.18
C PHE A 247 0.12 18.47 -4.72
N ALA A 248 -1.22 18.43 -4.75
CA ALA A 248 -1.98 17.30 -5.26
C ALA A 248 -1.69 17.03 -6.75
N ALA A 249 -1.60 18.06 -7.58
CA ALA A 249 -1.21 17.92 -8.98
C ALA A 249 0.20 17.36 -9.15
N CYS A 250 1.14 17.78 -8.30
CA CYS A 250 2.53 17.32 -8.31
C CYS A 250 2.65 15.85 -7.89
N TYR A 251 1.94 15.46 -6.82
CA TYR A 251 2.03 14.12 -6.24
C TYR A 251 1.12 13.08 -6.92
N ASN A 252 -0.16 13.43 -7.14
CA ASN A 252 -1.18 12.52 -7.68
C ASN A 252 -1.32 12.61 -9.21
N GLY A 253 -0.70 13.62 -9.84
CA GLY A 253 -0.79 13.85 -11.27
C GLY A 253 -2.09 14.52 -11.73
N PRO A 254 -2.35 14.56 -13.05
CA PRO A 254 -3.39 15.41 -13.64
C PRO A 254 -4.83 15.04 -13.22
N ALA A 255 -5.05 13.81 -12.75
CA ALA A 255 -6.35 13.35 -12.29
C ALA A 255 -6.67 13.74 -10.83
N TYR A 256 -5.83 14.56 -10.17
CA TYR A 256 -5.99 14.86 -8.75
C TYR A 256 -7.35 15.50 -8.43
N ALA A 257 -7.81 16.44 -9.26
CA ALA A 257 -9.04 17.20 -9.03
C ALA A 257 -10.29 16.31 -9.15
N THR A 258 -10.30 15.37 -10.09
CA THR A 258 -11.39 14.38 -10.22
C THR A 258 -11.54 13.54 -8.95
N ASN A 259 -10.43 13.23 -8.28
CA ASN A 259 -10.40 12.47 -7.04
C ASN A 259 -10.45 13.34 -5.78
N LYS A 260 -10.52 14.67 -5.95
CA LYS A 260 -10.65 15.69 -4.90
C LYS A 260 -9.53 15.62 -3.85
N TYR A 261 -8.31 15.26 -4.26
CA TYR A 261 -7.17 15.13 -3.33
C TYR A 261 -6.89 16.44 -2.60
N ASP A 262 -6.94 17.55 -3.33
CA ASP A 262 -6.80 18.92 -2.83
C ASP A 262 -7.89 19.28 -1.81
N GLU A 263 -9.17 19.08 -2.13
CA GLU A 263 -10.29 19.36 -1.21
C GLU A 263 -10.18 18.53 0.08
N LYS A 264 -9.79 17.25 -0.06
CA LYS A 264 -9.61 16.33 1.07
C LYS A 264 -8.48 16.79 1.99
N MET A 265 -7.32 17.15 1.42
CA MET A 265 -6.18 17.64 2.20
C MET A 265 -6.49 18.96 2.88
N ALA A 266 -7.13 19.91 2.19
CA ALA A 266 -7.55 21.17 2.78
C ALA A 266 -8.50 20.95 3.97
N LYS A 267 -9.47 20.05 3.83
CA LYS A 267 -10.40 19.68 4.91
C LYS A 267 -9.69 19.00 6.09
N ALA A 268 -8.78 18.06 5.81
CA ALA A 268 -8.02 17.36 6.84
C ALA A 268 -7.08 18.31 7.60
N TYR A 269 -6.47 19.28 6.90
CA TYR A 269 -5.65 20.32 7.53
C TYR A 269 -6.44 21.13 8.56
N LEU A 270 -7.62 21.63 8.19
CA LEU A 270 -8.47 22.42 9.09
C LEU A 270 -8.95 21.63 10.32
N LYS A 271 -9.05 20.30 10.20
CA LYS A 271 -9.35 19.41 11.33
C LYS A 271 -8.16 19.39 12.31
N PHE A 272 -6.95 19.12 11.82
CA PHE A 272 -5.77 18.99 12.69
C PHE A 272 -5.23 20.33 13.23
N GLU A 273 -5.43 21.44 12.52
CA GLU A 273 -5.07 22.77 13.00
C GLU A 273 -5.84 23.13 14.27
N LYS A 274 -7.14 22.80 14.33
CA LYS A 274 -7.98 23.04 15.51
C LYS A 274 -7.58 22.20 16.71
N ASP A 275 -7.15 20.97 16.47
CA ASP A 275 -6.71 20.04 17.52
C ASP A 275 -5.37 20.48 18.16
N THR A 276 -4.63 21.41 17.56
CA THR A 276 -3.33 21.90 18.07
C THR A 276 -3.48 23.12 19.01
N ILE A 277 -4.69 23.68 19.14
CA ILE A 277 -4.98 24.90 19.93
C ILE A 277 -5.57 24.57 21.33
N LEU A 278 -5.81 23.30 21.62
CA LEU A 278 -6.29 22.80 22.93
C LEU A 278 -5.17 22.10 23.70
#